data_AF-A0A3A8FWC6-F1
#
_entry.id   AF-A0A3A8FWC6-F1
#
_cell.length_a   1.000
_cell.length_b   1.000
_cell.length_c   1.000
_cell.angle_alpha   90.00
_cell.angle_beta   90.00
_cell.angle_gamma   90.00
#
_symmetry.space_group_name_H-M   'P 1'
#
loop_
_entity.id
_entity.type
_entity.pdbx_description
1 polymer ?
#
loop_
_entity_poly.entity_id
_entity_poly.type
_entity_poly.pdbx_seq_one_letter_code
_entity_poly.pdbx_strand_id
1 'polypeptide(L)'
;MLGYVDETGFSSTPDNRYAWTKIGDVHAVDAIRLKRVNVMGCLLSTGKLVTSCLQESVTSTWFYAYLTGIAQQVKQTYNLPLVLIVDNASIHRSKKMADYRELLKSNFSTNL
;
A
#
# COMPACT_ATOMS: atom_id res chain seq x y z
N MET A 1 -12.53 6.27 13.99
CA MET A 1 -12.03 6.71 12.68
C MET A 1 -11.96 5.50 11.76
N LEU A 2 -12.46 5.62 10.54
CA LEU A 2 -12.38 4.54 9.56
C LEU A 2 -11.23 4.84 8.58
N GLY A 3 -10.44 3.84 8.22
CA GLY A 3 -9.38 3.95 7.23
C GLY A 3 -9.47 2.82 6.22
N TYR A 4 -9.28 3.14 4.93
CA TYR A 4 -9.25 2.16 3.84
C TYR A 4 -7.81 2.01 3.37
N VAL A 5 -7.26 0.81 3.47
CA VAL A 5 -5.86 0.53 3.17
C VAL A 5 -5.76 -0.32 1.92
N ASP A 6 -4.91 0.10 0.99
CA ASP A 6 -4.63 -0.63 -0.25
C ASP A 6 -3.16 -0.45 -0.69
N GLU A 7 -2.72 -1.35 -1.58
CA GLU A 7 -1.42 -1.33 -2.23
C GLU A 7 -1.57 -1.06 -3.72
N THR A 8 -0.74 -0.15 -4.26
CA THR A 8 -0.62 0.01 -5.71
C THR A 8 0.83 -0.02 -6.16
N GLY A 9 1.05 -0.54 -7.36
CA GLY A 9 2.37 -0.68 -7.97
C GLY A 9 2.56 0.26 -9.15
N PHE A 10 3.60 1.08 -9.09
CA PHE A 10 4.04 1.90 -10.21
C PHE A 10 5.28 1.28 -10.84
N SER A 11 5.26 1.13 -12.16
CA SER A 11 6.44 0.73 -12.93
C SER A 11 6.69 1.75 -14.01
N SER A 12 7.96 2.06 -14.28
CA SER A 12 8.35 2.90 -15.41
C SER A 12 8.38 2.13 -16.73
N THR A 13 7.70 0.98 -16.80
CA THR A 13 7.57 0.22 -18.04
C THR A 13 6.65 1.02 -18.96
N PRO A 14 7.12 1.47 -20.14
CA PRO A 14 6.24 2.17 -21.06
C PRO A 14 5.13 1.24 -21.54
N ASP A 15 3.91 1.75 -21.64
CA ASP A 15 2.84 1.03 -22.32
C ASP A 15 3.22 0.76 -23.78
N ASN A 16 2.64 -0.29 -24.36
CA ASN A 16 2.79 -0.53 -25.79
C ASN A 16 2.03 0.57 -26.55
N ARG A 17 2.73 1.65 -26.89
CA ARG A 17 2.14 2.81 -27.57
C ARG A 17 1.99 2.51 -29.06
N TYR A 18 0.83 2.86 -29.61
CA TYR A 18 0.65 2.90 -31.05
C TYR A 18 1.49 4.02 -31.66
N ALA A 19 2.19 3.72 -32.75
CA ALA A 19 2.90 4.71 -33.54
C ALA A 19 2.62 4.46 -35.02
N TRP A 20 2.46 5.55 -35.78
CA TRP A 20 2.40 5.48 -37.24
C TRP A 20 3.70 4.87 -37.76
N THR A 21 3.58 3.73 -38.43
CA THR A 21 4.73 2.97 -38.95
C THR A 21 4.50 2.70 -40.44
N LYS A 22 5.59 2.69 -41.21
CA LYS A 22 5.51 2.40 -42.65
C LYS A 22 4.99 0.97 -42.86
N ILE A 23 4.29 0.77 -43.96
CA ILE A 23 3.80 -0.55 -44.36
C ILE A 23 5.00 -1.47 -44.57
N GLY A 24 5.05 -2.59 -43.85
CA GLY A 24 6.14 -3.57 -43.89
C GLY A 24 7.13 -3.46 -42.73
N ASP A 25 7.11 -2.36 -41.97
CA ASP A 25 7.99 -2.16 -40.81
C ASP A 25 7.26 -2.49 -39.51
N VAL A 26 8.01 -3.01 -38.52
CA VAL A 26 7.50 -3.27 -37.16
C VAL A 26 7.97 -2.16 -36.23
N HIS A 27 7.03 -1.53 -35.53
CA HIS A 27 7.35 -0.62 -34.45
C HIS A 27 7.88 -1.41 -33.25
N ALA A 28 9.12 -1.16 -32.85
CA ALA A 28 9.73 -1.74 -31.66
C ALA A 28 10.00 -0.64 -30.62
N VAL A 29 9.77 -0.98 -29.35
CA VAL A 29 10.09 -0.13 -28.21
C VAL A 29 11.10 -0.88 -27.35
N ASP A 30 12.13 -0.18 -26.89
CA ASP A 30 13.09 -0.73 -25.94
C ASP A 30 12.38 -1.10 -24.63
N ALA A 31 12.43 -2.38 -24.28
CA ALA A 31 11.84 -2.90 -23.06
C ALA A 31 12.72 -2.59 -21.85
N ILE A 32 12.80 -1.31 -21.46
CA ILE A 32 13.51 -0.88 -20.25
C ILE A 32 12.66 -1.26 -19.04
N ARG A 33 13.16 -2.22 -18.24
CA ARG A 33 12.50 -2.66 -17.01
C ARG A 33 13.20 -2.07 -15.79
N LEU A 34 12.61 -1.01 -15.23
CA LEU A 34 13.01 -0.49 -13.92
C LEU A 34 12.29 -1.25 -12.79
N LYS A 35 12.88 -1.26 -11.59
CA LYS A 35 12.24 -1.85 -10.41
C LYS A 35 10.90 -1.17 -10.15
N ARG A 36 9.86 -1.97 -9.91
CA ARG A 36 8.53 -1.51 -9.50
C ARG A 36 8.63 -0.81 -8.13
N VAL A 37 7.94 0.31 -7.99
CA VAL A 37 7.73 0.98 -6.71
C VAL A 37 6.33 0.63 -6.23
N ASN A 38 6.25 0.05 -5.03
CA ASN A 38 4.99 -0.18 -4.35
C ASN A 38 4.67 1.02 -3.46
N VAL A 39 3.42 1.46 -3.51
CA VAL A 39 2.91 2.55 -2.70
C VAL A 39 1.75 2.00 -1.89
N MET A 40 1.86 2.15 -0.57
CA MET A 40 0.79 1.83 0.36
C MET A 40 0.05 3.10 0.70
N GLY A 41 -1.27 3.05 0.59
CA GLY A 41 -2.16 4.17 0.87
C GLY A 41 -3.18 3.80 1.94
N CYS A 42 -3.45 4.74 2.85
CA CYS A 42 -4.54 4.67 3.81
C CYS A 42 -5.38 5.93 3.70
N LEU A 43 -6.60 5.78 3.19
CA LEU A 43 -7.57 6.87 3.10
C LEU A 43 -8.41 6.88 4.37
N LEU A 44 -8.23 7.90 5.21
CA LEU A 44 -9.03 8.11 6.42
C LEU A 44 -10.40 8.68 6.05
N SER A 45 -11.41 8.42 6.88
CA SER A 45 -12.76 8.98 6.74
C SER A 45 -12.81 10.51 6.83
N THR A 46 -11.70 11.15 7.20
CA THR A 46 -11.51 12.61 7.17
C THR A 46 -11.17 13.13 5.77
N GLY A 47 -10.95 12.24 4.79
CA GLY A 47 -10.43 12.57 3.46
C GLY A 47 -8.91 12.65 3.40
N LYS A 48 -8.20 12.52 4.53
CA LYS A 48 -6.74 12.52 4.55
C LYS A 48 -6.19 11.20 4.02
N LEU A 49 -5.35 11.28 2.99
CA LEU A 49 -4.57 10.15 2.47
C LEU A 49 -3.17 10.14 3.11
N VAL A 50 -2.80 9.03 3.74
CA VAL A 50 -1.45 8.79 4.26
C VAL A 50 -0.76 7.77 3.36
N THR A 51 0.36 8.14 2.74
CA THR A 51 1.08 7.28 1.79
C THR A 51 2.47 6.92 2.27
N SER A 52 2.96 5.75 1.88
CA SER A 52 4.37 5.36 2.05
C SER A 52 4.85 4.58 0.82
N CYS A 53 6.05 4.87 0.35
CA CYS A 53 6.63 4.30 -0.86
C CYS A 53 7.75 3.32 -0.52
N LEU A 54 7.76 2.16 -1.17
CA LEU A 54 8.79 1.14 -1.04
C LEU A 54 9.20 0.64 -2.43
N GLN A 55 10.49 0.67 -2.74
CA GLN A 55 11.03 0.17 -4.03
C GLN A 55 11.20 -1.36 -4.06
N GLU A 56 10.85 -2.02 -2.96
CA GLU A 56 10.97 -3.46 -2.75
C GLU A 56 9.59 -4.09 -2.49
N SER A 57 9.55 -5.41 -2.33
CA SER A 57 8.34 -6.15 -1.98
C SER A 57 7.80 -5.74 -0.60
N VAL A 58 6.50 -5.52 -0.51
CA VAL A 58 5.84 -5.27 0.77
C VAL A 58 5.86 -6.54 1.62
N THR A 59 6.54 -6.48 2.76
CA THR A 59 6.59 -7.58 3.74
C THR A 59 5.60 -7.34 4.87
N SER A 60 5.23 -8.40 5.60
CA SER A 60 4.37 -8.27 6.78
C SER A 60 4.93 -7.33 7.86
N THR A 61 6.26 -7.30 8.02
CA THR A 61 6.95 -6.38 8.95
C THR A 61 6.77 -4.92 8.53
N TRP A 62 6.98 -4.64 7.24
CA TRP A 62 6.83 -3.28 6.71
C TRP A 62 5.37 -2.81 6.82
N PHE A 63 4.43 -3.69 6.46
CA PHE A 63 3.00 -3.41 6.56
C PHE A 63 2.60 -3.05 8.00
N TYR A 64 3.06 -3.82 8.99
CA TYR A 64 2.84 -3.50 10.40
C TYR A 64 3.45 -2.16 10.82
N ALA A 65 4.67 -1.85 10.39
CA ALA A 65 5.31 -0.57 10.71
C ALA A 65 4.50 0.61 10.15
N TYR A 66 4.01 0.47 8.91
CA TYR A 66 3.13 1.45 8.28
C TYR A 66 1.82 1.64 9.05
N LEU A 67 1.13 0.55 9.41
CA LEU A 67 -0.11 0.62 10.19
C LEU A 67 0.09 1.23 11.58
N THR A 68 1.20 0.91 12.23
CA THR A 68 1.57 1.47 13.54
C THR A 68 1.74 2.98 13.44
N GLY A 69 2.40 3.48 12.39
CA GLY A 69 2.54 4.91 12.14
C GLY A 69 1.19 5.62 11.99
N ILE A 70 0.26 5.03 11.24
CA ILE A 70 -1.10 5.58 11.08
C ILE A 70 -1.85 5.55 12.42
N ALA A 71 -1.83 4.43 13.12
CA ALA A 71 -2.54 4.26 14.40
C ALA A 71 -2.04 5.28 15.43
N GLN A 72 -0.72 5.46 15.53
CA GLN A 72 -0.11 6.46 16.39
C GLN A 72 -0.54 7.88 16.00
N GLN A 73 -0.50 8.22 14.71
CA GLN A 73 -0.92 9.53 14.23
C GLN A 73 -2.40 9.81 14.52
N VAL A 74 -3.29 8.85 14.28
CA VAL A 74 -4.72 8.98 14.55
C VAL A 74 -5.01 9.15 16.03
N LYS A 75 -4.35 8.34 16.88
CA LYS A 75 -4.48 8.43 18.33
C LYS A 75 -3.99 9.78 18.86
N GLN A 76 -2.86 10.28 18.39
CA GLN A 76 -2.32 11.58 18.79
C GLN A 76 -3.15 12.77 18.29
N THR A 77 -3.68 12.69 17.07
CA THR A 77 -4.37 13.83 16.44
C THR A 77 -5.84 13.92 16.85
N TYR A 78 -6.53 12.78 16.93
CA TYR A 78 -7.97 12.73 17.10
C TYR A 78 -8.40 12.04 18.39
N ASN A 79 -7.51 11.28 19.05
CA ASN A 79 -7.82 10.48 20.25
C ASN A 79 -9.04 9.56 20.09
N LEU A 80 -9.23 9.00 18.88
CA LEU A 80 -10.33 8.10 18.53
C LEU A 80 -9.79 6.70 18.19
N PRO A 81 -10.57 5.64 18.44
CA PRO A 81 -10.23 4.30 17.96
C PRO A 81 -10.19 4.28 16.43
N LEU A 82 -9.27 3.51 15.86
CA LEU A 82 -9.09 3.37 14.41
C LEU A 82 -9.62 1.99 13.96
N VAL A 83 -10.45 1.98 12.94
CA VAL A 83 -10.89 0.75 12.27
C VAL A 83 -10.31 0.79 10.85
N LEU A 84 -9.52 -0.21 10.49
CA LEU A 84 -8.88 -0.32 9.20
C LEU A 84 -9.59 -1.39 8.38
N ILE A 85 -10.01 -1.01 7.18
CA ILE A 85 -10.51 -1.93 6.16
C ILE A 85 -9.33 -2.25 5.26
N VAL A 86 -8.94 -3.52 5.27
CA VAL A 86 -7.87 -4.08 4.44
C VAL A 86 -8.44 -5.17 3.55
N ASP A 87 -7.83 -5.38 2.39
CA ASP A 87 -8.16 -6.52 1.54
C ASP A 87 -7.75 -7.85 2.20
N ASN A 88 -8.18 -8.96 1.60
CA ASN A 88 -7.97 -10.30 2.13
C ASN A 88 -6.72 -10.98 1.55
N ALA A 89 -5.62 -10.24 1.46
CA ALA A 89 -4.34 -10.75 0.94
C ALA A 89 -3.71 -11.81 1.87
N SER A 90 -2.89 -12.70 1.29
CA SER A 90 -2.19 -13.75 2.05
C SER A 90 -1.23 -13.18 3.11
N ILE A 91 -0.63 -12.03 2.82
CA ILE A 91 0.26 -11.27 3.70
C ILE A 91 -0.45 -10.88 5.02
N HIS A 92 -1.76 -10.64 4.95
CA HIS A 92 -2.60 -10.22 6.07
C HIS A 92 -3.04 -11.38 6.98
N ARG A 93 -2.85 -12.63 6.52
CA ARG A 93 -3.22 -13.86 7.24
C ARG A 93 -2.05 -14.58 7.90
N SER A 94 -0.82 -14.10 7.72
CA SER A 94 0.34 -14.74 8.35
C SER A 94 0.21 -14.75 9.87
N LYS A 95 0.75 -15.77 10.55
CA LYS A 95 0.74 -15.86 12.03
C LYS A 95 1.29 -14.59 12.68
N LYS A 96 2.37 -14.08 12.09
CA LYS A 96 3.01 -12.81 12.46
C LYS A 96 2.04 -11.62 12.39
N MET A 97 1.14 -11.60 11.41
CA MET A 97 0.10 -10.56 11.31
C MET A 97 -0.99 -10.71 12.38
N ALA A 98 -1.31 -11.93 12.82
CA ALA A 98 -2.24 -12.12 13.93
C ALA A 98 -1.68 -11.49 15.21
N ASP A 99 -0.41 -11.75 15.53
CA ASP A 99 0.29 -11.14 16.67
C ASP A 99 0.28 -9.60 16.56
N TYR A 100 0.50 -9.08 15.35
CA TYR A 100 0.47 -7.64 15.07
C TYR A 100 -0.93 -7.01 15.22
N ARG A 101 -2.00 -7.73 14.89
CA ARG A 101 -3.38 -7.26 15.12
C ARG A 101 -3.64 -7.10 16.62
N GLU A 102 -3.19 -8.05 17.44
CA GLU A 102 -3.35 -7.96 18.89
C GLU A 102 -2.59 -6.77 19.48
N LEU A 103 -1.35 -6.53 19.01
CA LEU A 103 -0.56 -5.36 19.43
C LEU A 103 -1.20 -4.04 19.01
N LEU A 104 -1.78 -3.95 17.81
CA LEU A 104 -2.48 -2.75 17.35
C LEU A 104 -3.75 -2.49 18.17
N LYS A 105 -4.47 -3.55 18.53
CA LYS A 105 -5.68 -3.46 19.35
C LYS A 105 -5.36 -3.02 20.78
N SER A 106 -4.35 -3.61 21.40
CA SER A 106 -3.97 -3.30 22.79
C SER A 106 -3.34 -1.91 22.93
N ASN A 107 -2.43 -1.53 22.04
CA ASN A 107 -1.66 -0.29 22.18
C ASN A 107 -2.39 0.94 21.65
N PHE A 108 -3.21 0.78 20.61
CA PHE A 108 -3.79 1.90 19.86
C PHE A 108 -5.31 1.86 19.76
N SER A 109 -5.98 0.85 20.33
CA SER A 109 -7.42 0.64 20.14
C SER A 109 -7.80 0.53 18.65
N THR A 110 -6.88 -0.05 17.87
CA THR A 110 -7.03 -0.22 16.43
C THR A 110 -7.55 -1.61 16.09
N ASN A 111 -8.56 -1.71 15.23
CA ASN A 111 -9.09 -2.98 14.73
C ASN A 111 -8.83 -3.11 13.21
N LEU A 112 -8.53 -4.33 12.76
CA LEU A 112 -8.38 -4.75 11.36
C LEU A 112 -9.39 -5.85 11.03
#